data_AF-A0AAV5M6Q2-F1
#
_entry.id   AF-A0AAV5M6Q2-F1
#
_cell.length_a   1.000
_cell.length_b   1.000
_cell.length_c   1.000
_cell.angle_alpha   90.00
_cell.angle_beta   90.00
_cell.angle_gamma   90.00
#
_symmetry.space_group_name_H-M   'P 1'
#
loop_
_entity.id
_entity.type
_entity.pdbx_description
1 polymer ?
#
loop_
_entity_poly.entity_id
_entity_poly.type
_entity_poly.pdbx_seq_one_letter_code
_entity_poly.pdbx_strand_id
1 'polypeptide(L)'
;MSTFLPELVSDILLRLPVKTLLRLRCVSKSLCYEIDSPEFIKNNLNKSMRNRLRQKLIVNNRNCSHFYALDFDGGFKKATTLKYPFKSSVDTPIAIGGSCNGLILFVLGKSSKLLALWNPFTRRYKKIPPCTVVTLPDYVCTSSLGLGHDPAHDDYKIVMISAFCEYRHYWYQSWVFSLKKNSWRRSPDAPSTMERSKSSFANGALYWQSNSDDRCNMVGFDLTNEVYFKIPLLVDSGFLINTTETRTLSFCYDNMVVFGGEVYTTKVTAESKTLEFYLAVSDKGRIGKWKKTFEMEDEEMERDLNGEDDEHESRRFSLHDWRRLELPCPLAYSKDGDSILAYKKDEVFWYNPETKTRQRVEILGIPKAKSHWYNLLDNCYEFHVCWESLVSLGNEGVFDAAPKMSSVETLREIAENLTGMSSVRLACIFFLSCFGVWYFWPTAAAFILPGMNLFLLAMRVYLMQHKRWLFY
;
A
#
# COMPACT_ATOMS: atom_id res chain seq x y z
N MET A 1 -22.95 35.31 -18.55
CA MET A 1 -22.58 33.89 -18.59
C MET A 1 -21.07 33.79 -18.45
N SER A 2 -20.55 33.38 -17.30
CA SER A 2 -19.14 33.00 -17.15
C SER A 2 -19.09 31.49 -16.97
N THR A 3 -18.82 30.77 -18.06
CA THR A 3 -18.41 29.37 -18.00
C THR A 3 -17.13 29.31 -17.17
N PHE A 4 -17.24 28.85 -15.92
CA PHE A 4 -16.08 28.50 -15.11
C PHE A 4 -15.26 27.49 -15.90
N LEU A 5 -13.95 27.74 -16.05
CA LEU A 5 -13.04 26.84 -16.76
C LEU A 5 -13.10 25.47 -16.07
N PRO A 6 -13.53 24.39 -16.76
CA PRO A 6 -13.60 23.04 -16.19
C PRO A 6 -12.31 22.61 -15.50
N GLU A 7 -11.16 23.08 -16.00
CA GLU A 7 -9.83 22.87 -15.44
C GLU A 7 -9.69 23.34 -13.98
N LEU A 8 -10.30 24.47 -13.62
CA LEU A 8 -10.21 25.02 -12.27
C LEU A 8 -11.01 24.17 -11.26
N VAL A 9 -12.18 23.67 -11.68
CA VAL A 9 -12.99 22.75 -10.88
C VAL A 9 -12.23 21.45 -10.67
N SER A 10 -11.63 20.91 -11.74
CA SER A 10 -10.81 19.71 -11.68
C SER A 10 -9.63 19.87 -10.70
N ASP A 11 -8.89 20.98 -10.74
CA ASP A 11 -7.78 21.21 -9.80
C ASP A 11 -8.24 21.32 -8.34
N ILE A 12 -9.38 21.99 -8.08
CA ILE A 12 -9.97 22.03 -6.72
C ILE A 12 -10.29 20.62 -6.25
N LEU A 13 -11.04 19.86 -7.05
CA LEU A 13 -11.44 18.49 -6.72
C LEU A 13 -10.22 17.60 -6.48
N LEU A 14 -9.17 17.71 -7.31
CA LEU A 14 -7.94 16.94 -7.16
C LEU A 14 -7.26 17.17 -5.80
N ARG A 15 -7.49 18.30 -5.12
CA ARG A 15 -6.92 18.60 -3.79
C ARG A 15 -7.73 18.01 -2.62
N LEU A 16 -8.97 17.59 -2.86
CA LEU A 16 -9.83 17.00 -1.83
C LEU A 16 -9.49 15.52 -1.55
N PRO A 17 -9.74 15.02 -0.32
CA PRO A 17 -9.67 13.60 0.00
C PRO A 17 -10.69 12.78 -0.82
N VAL A 18 -10.39 11.51 -1.06
CA VAL A 18 -11.25 10.57 -1.81
C VAL A 18 -12.61 10.42 -1.13
N LYS A 19 -12.65 10.38 0.21
CA LYS A 19 -13.91 10.35 0.96
C LYS A 19 -14.82 11.54 0.63
N THR A 20 -14.25 12.73 0.49
CA THR A 20 -14.99 13.96 0.13
C THR A 20 -15.43 13.90 -1.32
N LEU A 21 -14.55 13.48 -2.24
CA LEU A 21 -14.87 13.30 -3.66
C LEU A 21 -16.04 12.35 -3.87
N LEU A 22 -16.06 11.21 -3.17
CA LEU A 22 -17.15 10.23 -3.29
C LEU A 22 -18.50 10.80 -2.87
N ARG A 23 -18.53 11.74 -1.94
CA ARG A 23 -19.78 12.42 -1.54
C ARG A 23 -20.20 13.50 -2.52
N LEU A 24 -19.24 14.19 -3.13
CA LEU A 24 -19.49 15.20 -4.16
C LEU A 24 -20.17 14.62 -5.41
N ARG A 25 -19.98 13.33 -5.68
CA ARG A 25 -20.73 12.61 -6.72
C ARG A 25 -22.24 12.71 -6.56
N CYS A 26 -22.75 12.83 -5.33
CA CYS A 26 -24.17 12.93 -5.04
C CYS A 26 -24.72 14.37 -5.18
N VAL A 27 -23.85 15.38 -5.32
CA VAL A 27 -24.24 16.80 -5.34
C VAL A 27 -24.73 17.22 -6.72
N SER A 28 -24.06 16.81 -7.80
CA SER A 28 -24.50 17.07 -9.16
C SER A 28 -24.03 16.00 -10.14
N LYS A 29 -24.77 15.81 -11.24
CA LYS A 29 -24.39 14.89 -12.33
C LYS A 29 -23.06 15.28 -12.98
N SER A 30 -22.79 16.58 -13.10
CA SER A 30 -21.54 17.09 -13.68
C SER A 30 -20.32 16.72 -12.83
N LEU A 31 -20.42 16.88 -11.50
CA LEU A 31 -19.34 16.48 -10.58
C LEU A 31 -19.16 14.97 -10.55
N CYS A 32 -20.26 14.22 -10.58
CA CYS A 32 -20.20 12.76 -10.69
C CYS A 32 -19.43 12.33 -11.95
N TYR A 33 -19.77 12.91 -13.11
CA TYR A 33 -19.10 12.61 -14.38
C TYR A 33 -17.62 12.99 -14.38
N GLU A 34 -17.27 14.18 -13.86
CA GLU A 34 -15.88 14.62 -13.72
C GLU A 34 -15.07 13.66 -12.84
N ILE A 35 -15.58 13.35 -11.64
CA ILE A 35 -14.89 12.51 -10.64
C ILE A 35 -14.73 11.06 -11.11
N ASP A 36 -15.72 10.54 -11.83
CA ASP A 36 -15.69 9.18 -12.39
C ASP A 36 -14.92 9.09 -13.72
N SER A 37 -14.48 10.22 -14.28
CA SER A 37 -13.72 10.23 -15.54
C SER A 37 -12.36 9.54 -15.37
N PRO A 38 -11.91 8.73 -16.35
CA PRO A 38 -10.62 8.05 -16.28
C PRO A 38 -9.44 9.00 -16.09
N GLU A 39 -9.49 10.17 -16.73
CA GLU A 39 -8.46 11.21 -16.63
C GLU A 39 -8.37 11.79 -15.21
N PHE A 40 -9.51 12.14 -14.61
CA PHE A 40 -9.55 12.63 -13.23
C PHE A 40 -9.02 11.59 -12.25
N ILE A 41 -9.42 10.32 -12.38
CA ILE A 41 -8.96 9.23 -11.52
C ILE A 41 -7.43 9.07 -11.63
N LYS A 42 -6.89 9.09 -12.86
CA LYS A 42 -5.44 9.01 -13.10
C LYS A 42 -4.70 10.20 -12.49
N ASN A 43 -5.21 11.42 -12.67
CA ASN A 43 -4.63 12.63 -12.12
C ASN A 43 -4.70 12.64 -10.58
N ASN A 44 -5.79 12.14 -10.00
CA ASN A 44 -5.97 11.99 -8.56
C ASN A 44 -4.92 11.04 -7.98
N LEU A 45 -4.76 9.86 -8.59
CA LEU A 45 -3.75 8.88 -8.18
C LEU A 45 -2.33 9.44 -8.29
N ASN A 46 -1.98 10.06 -9.42
CA ASN A 46 -0.68 10.69 -9.62
C ASN A 46 -0.38 11.76 -8.56
N LYS A 47 -1.38 12.58 -8.23
CA LYS A 47 -1.26 13.59 -7.17
C LYS A 47 -1.10 12.96 -5.79
N SER A 48 -1.80 11.86 -5.51
CA SER A 48 -1.62 11.09 -4.28
C SER A 48 -0.20 10.51 -4.18
N MET A 49 0.31 9.85 -5.23
CA MET A 49 1.67 9.26 -5.23
C MET A 49 2.78 10.31 -5.06
N ARG A 50 2.58 11.54 -5.56
CA ARG A 50 3.53 12.65 -5.39
C ARG A 50 3.43 13.34 -4.03
N ASN A 51 2.29 13.22 -3.35
CA ASN A 51 2.04 13.89 -2.08
C ASN A 51 2.06 12.88 -0.94
N ARG A 52 3.19 12.78 -0.23
CA ARG A 52 3.38 11.89 0.93
C ARG A 52 2.28 12.02 1.99
N LEU A 53 1.65 13.19 2.13
CA LEU A 53 0.53 13.40 3.06
C LEU A 53 -0.70 12.53 2.74
N ARG A 54 -0.84 12.08 1.49
CA ARG A 54 -1.91 11.17 1.03
C ARG A 54 -1.53 9.70 1.13
N GLN A 55 -0.34 9.39 1.62
CA GLN A 55 0.04 8.04 1.98
C GLN A 55 -0.76 7.60 3.20
N LYS A 56 -1.25 6.37 3.14
CA LYS A 56 -1.95 5.70 4.23
C LYS A 56 -1.26 4.37 4.47
N LEU A 57 -0.97 4.05 5.72
CA LEU A 57 -0.55 2.70 6.07
C LEU A 57 -1.79 1.90 6.42
N ILE A 58 -2.01 0.82 5.67
CA ILE A 58 -3.05 -0.15 5.97
C ILE A 58 -2.42 -1.21 6.85
N VAL A 59 -3.03 -1.44 8.00
CA VAL A 59 -2.55 -2.41 8.98
C VAL A 59 -3.59 -3.49 9.15
N ASN A 60 -3.17 -4.74 9.13
CA ASN A 60 -4.01 -5.89 9.46
C ASN A 60 -3.30 -6.79 10.47
N ASN A 61 -4.09 -7.54 11.23
CA ASN A 61 -3.54 -8.69 11.91
C ASN A 61 -3.28 -9.81 10.90
N ARG A 62 -2.38 -10.75 11.23
CA ARG A 62 -2.01 -11.86 10.34
C ARG A 62 -3.20 -12.66 9.80
N ASN A 63 -4.23 -12.85 10.62
CA ASN A 63 -5.45 -13.57 10.23
C ASN A 63 -6.45 -12.72 9.42
N CYS A 64 -6.05 -11.50 9.02
CA CYS A 64 -6.82 -10.58 8.17
C CYS A 64 -8.27 -10.35 8.66
N SER A 65 -8.51 -10.42 9.96
CA SER A 65 -9.84 -10.26 10.55
C SER A 65 -10.18 -8.80 10.86
N HIS A 66 -9.16 -7.95 11.03
CA HIS A 66 -9.29 -6.53 11.30
C HIS A 66 -8.34 -5.72 10.42
N PHE A 67 -8.83 -4.59 9.93
CA PHE A 67 -8.08 -3.66 9.09
C PHE A 67 -8.15 -2.27 9.66
N TYR A 68 -7.03 -1.55 9.60
CA TYR A 68 -6.89 -0.19 10.10
C TYR A 68 -6.19 0.67 9.05
N ALA A 69 -6.55 1.95 8.98
CA ALA A 69 -5.82 2.96 8.23
C ALA A 69 -5.13 3.93 9.19
N LEU A 70 -3.85 4.19 8.93
CA LEU A 70 -3.05 5.21 9.62
C LEU A 70 -2.76 6.36 8.68
N ASP A 71 -2.98 7.57 9.19
CA ASP A 71 -2.82 8.80 8.42
C ASP A 71 -1.45 9.44 8.65
N PHE A 72 -0.78 9.81 7.56
CA PHE A 72 0.48 10.55 7.61
C PHE A 72 0.34 11.89 8.36
N ASP A 73 -0.74 12.64 8.12
CA ASP A 73 -0.99 13.96 8.71
C ASP A 73 -1.06 13.93 10.25
N GLY A 74 -1.40 12.78 10.83
CA GLY A 74 -1.39 12.55 12.28
C GLY A 74 -0.05 12.06 12.83
N GLY A 75 1.01 12.02 12.01
CA GLY A 75 2.28 11.39 12.35
C GLY A 75 2.15 9.89 12.60
N PHE A 76 1.18 9.24 11.97
CA PHE A 76 0.81 7.83 12.18
C PHE A 76 0.40 7.48 13.63
N LYS A 77 -0.10 8.45 14.40
CA LYS A 77 -0.44 8.25 15.83
C LYS A 77 -1.84 7.69 16.08
N LYS A 78 -2.74 7.71 15.10
CA LYS A 78 -4.14 7.27 15.26
C LYS A 78 -4.58 6.42 14.08
N ALA A 79 -5.09 5.24 14.40
CA ALA A 79 -5.72 4.33 13.47
C ALA A 79 -7.22 4.56 13.38
N THR A 80 -7.74 4.44 12.16
CA THR A 80 -9.18 4.34 11.88
C THR A 80 -9.50 2.93 11.43
N THR A 81 -10.47 2.28 12.06
CA THR A 81 -10.94 0.96 11.63
C THR A 81 -11.54 1.03 10.24
N LEU A 82 -11.06 0.16 9.35
CA LEU A 82 -11.61 -0.02 8.02
C LEU A 82 -12.66 -1.11 8.04
N LYS A 83 -13.82 -0.79 7.46
CA LYS A 83 -14.83 -1.80 7.16
C LYS A 83 -14.43 -2.48 5.87
N TYR A 84 -14.26 -3.79 5.93
CA TYR A 84 -14.01 -4.62 4.76
C TYR A 84 -15.24 -5.50 4.48
N PRO A 85 -15.49 -5.85 3.21
CA PRO A 85 -16.78 -6.42 2.79
C PRO A 85 -16.90 -7.94 3.00
N PHE A 86 -15.87 -8.60 3.52
CA PHE A 86 -15.74 -10.06 3.49
C PHE A 86 -15.95 -10.72 4.86
N LYS A 87 -17.21 -10.86 5.29
CA LYS A 87 -17.54 -11.33 6.66
C LYS A 87 -18.09 -12.76 6.74
N SER A 88 -18.29 -13.42 5.61
CA SER A 88 -18.76 -14.83 5.59
C SER A 88 -17.57 -15.78 5.79
N SER A 89 -17.81 -16.95 6.38
CA SER A 89 -16.76 -17.97 6.62
C SER A 89 -16.07 -18.46 5.33
N VAL A 90 -16.77 -18.38 4.20
CA VAL A 90 -16.26 -18.80 2.88
C VAL A 90 -15.42 -17.69 2.24
N ASP A 91 -15.80 -16.43 2.44
CA ASP A 91 -15.11 -15.28 1.86
C ASP A 91 -14.12 -14.62 2.83
N THR A 92 -13.91 -15.15 4.03
CA THR A 92 -13.02 -14.50 5.01
C THR A 92 -11.60 -14.38 4.42
N PRO A 93 -11.00 -13.17 4.40
CA PRO A 93 -9.62 -13.02 3.97
C PRO A 93 -8.69 -13.78 4.91
N ILE A 94 -7.74 -14.50 4.34
CA ILE A 94 -6.73 -15.27 5.09
C ILE A 94 -5.31 -14.72 4.88
N ALA A 95 -5.10 -13.93 3.83
CA ALA A 95 -3.82 -13.28 3.53
C ALA A 95 -4.02 -12.12 2.53
N ILE A 96 -3.03 -11.23 2.47
CA ILE A 96 -2.88 -10.23 1.43
C ILE A 96 -1.83 -10.68 0.42
N GLY A 97 -2.22 -10.76 -0.86
CA GLY A 97 -1.34 -11.13 -1.98
C GLY A 97 -0.53 -9.96 -2.54
N GLY A 98 -0.81 -8.73 -2.11
CA GLY A 98 -0.08 -7.51 -2.50
C GLY A 98 -0.95 -6.26 -2.48
N SER A 99 -0.33 -5.09 -2.64
CA SER A 99 -1.00 -3.81 -2.83
C SER A 99 -0.44 -3.07 -4.04
N CYS A 100 -1.29 -2.29 -4.72
CA CYS A 100 -0.89 -1.49 -5.88
C CYS A 100 -1.83 -0.29 -6.04
N ASN A 101 -1.29 0.93 -6.12
CA ASN A 101 -2.06 2.16 -6.41
C ASN A 101 -3.35 2.34 -5.57
N GLY A 102 -3.31 1.91 -4.31
CA GLY A 102 -4.45 1.97 -3.39
C GLY A 102 -5.43 0.79 -3.48
N LEU A 103 -5.14 -0.21 -4.32
CA LEU A 103 -5.83 -1.51 -4.33
C LEU A 103 -5.10 -2.52 -3.47
N ILE A 104 -5.86 -3.41 -2.84
CA ILE A 104 -5.37 -4.54 -2.04
C ILE A 104 -5.91 -5.83 -2.66
N LEU A 105 -5.03 -6.81 -2.86
CA LEU A 105 -5.38 -8.15 -3.28
C LEU A 105 -5.54 -9.04 -2.05
N PHE A 106 -6.74 -9.59 -1.86
CA PHE A 106 -7.02 -10.59 -0.84
C PHE A 106 -6.99 -12.00 -1.40
N VAL A 107 -6.47 -12.91 -0.58
CA VAL A 107 -6.68 -14.36 -0.67
C VAL A 107 -7.80 -14.72 0.28
N LEU A 108 -8.87 -15.33 -0.23
CA LEU A 108 -10.09 -15.64 0.51
C LEU A 108 -10.24 -17.14 0.74
N GLY A 109 -10.86 -17.47 1.88
CA GLY A 109 -11.32 -18.82 2.21
C GLY A 109 -10.18 -19.81 2.48
N LYS A 110 -10.53 -20.98 3.02
CA LYS A 110 -9.56 -22.00 3.46
C LYS A 110 -8.79 -22.67 2.32
N SER A 111 -9.30 -22.63 1.08
CA SER A 111 -8.68 -23.29 -0.06
C SER A 111 -7.61 -22.44 -0.76
N SER A 112 -7.40 -21.17 -0.37
CA SER A 112 -6.48 -20.21 -1.01
C SER A 112 -6.71 -20.01 -2.52
N LYS A 113 -7.85 -20.46 -3.07
CA LYS A 113 -8.15 -20.41 -4.52
C LYS A 113 -9.00 -19.21 -4.91
N LEU A 114 -9.62 -18.55 -3.94
CA LEU A 114 -10.50 -17.41 -4.17
C LEU A 114 -9.72 -16.12 -3.96
N LEU A 115 -9.84 -15.20 -4.91
CA LEU A 115 -9.15 -13.91 -4.86
C LEU A 115 -10.18 -12.78 -4.94
N ALA A 116 -9.86 -11.66 -4.30
CA ALA A 116 -10.64 -10.44 -4.47
C ALA A 116 -9.76 -9.19 -4.43
N LEU A 117 -10.10 -8.21 -5.25
CA LEU A 117 -9.55 -6.87 -5.16
C LEU A 117 -10.45 -5.99 -4.30
N TRP A 118 -9.84 -5.17 -3.46
CA TRP A 118 -10.52 -4.22 -2.62
C TRP A 118 -9.87 -2.85 -2.71
N ASN A 119 -10.71 -1.81 -2.87
CA ASN A 119 -10.29 -0.44 -2.69
C ASN A 119 -10.87 0.06 -1.34
N PRO A 120 -10.03 0.22 -0.29
CA PRO A 120 -10.48 0.65 1.03
C PRO A 120 -11.08 2.07 1.05
N PHE A 121 -10.65 2.94 0.13
CA PHE A 121 -11.05 4.34 0.10
C PHE A 121 -12.39 4.55 -0.62
N THR A 122 -12.67 3.73 -1.64
CA THR A 122 -13.98 3.70 -2.30
C THR A 122 -14.96 2.71 -1.68
N ARG A 123 -14.48 1.83 -0.80
CA ARG A 123 -15.24 0.73 -0.18
C ARG A 123 -15.89 -0.20 -1.20
N ARG A 124 -15.29 -0.27 -2.39
CA ARG A 124 -15.70 -1.19 -3.45
C ARG A 124 -14.77 -2.39 -3.45
N TYR A 125 -15.32 -3.53 -3.83
CA TYR A 125 -14.54 -4.74 -4.06
C TYR A 125 -15.00 -5.46 -5.33
N LYS A 126 -14.13 -6.33 -5.84
CA LYS A 126 -14.42 -7.23 -6.94
C LYS A 126 -13.84 -8.60 -6.64
N LYS A 127 -14.68 -9.63 -6.63
CA LYS A 127 -14.21 -11.02 -6.61
C LYS A 127 -13.61 -11.34 -7.98
N ILE A 128 -12.46 -11.98 -7.97
CA ILE A 128 -11.77 -12.40 -9.19
C ILE A 128 -12.32 -13.77 -9.56
N PRO A 129 -12.70 -14.01 -10.83
CA PRO A 129 -13.13 -15.33 -11.26
C PRO A 129 -12.01 -16.34 -10.98
N PRO A 130 -12.34 -17.56 -10.52
CA PRO A 130 -11.33 -18.59 -10.33
C PRO A 130 -10.55 -18.83 -11.63
N CYS A 131 -9.26 -19.12 -11.51
CA CYS A 131 -8.48 -19.60 -12.65
C CYS A 131 -8.95 -21.03 -12.97
N THR A 132 -9.94 -21.18 -13.85
CA THR A 132 -10.61 -22.46 -14.15
C THR A 132 -9.80 -23.38 -15.08
N VAL A 133 -8.73 -22.88 -15.70
CA VAL A 133 -7.85 -23.67 -16.58
C VAL A 133 -6.90 -24.56 -15.78
N VAL A 134 -6.86 -24.38 -14.46
CA VAL A 134 -6.10 -25.25 -13.58
C VAL A 134 -6.97 -26.46 -13.21
N THR A 135 -7.07 -27.43 -14.12
CA THR A 135 -7.30 -28.84 -13.76
C THR A 135 -6.11 -29.27 -12.92
N LEU A 136 -6.16 -28.91 -11.63
CA LEU A 136 -5.14 -29.28 -10.68
C LEU A 136 -5.25 -30.78 -10.44
N PRO A 137 -4.19 -31.56 -10.72
CA PRO A 137 -3.98 -32.75 -9.90
C PRO A 137 -4.00 -32.32 -8.43
N ASP A 138 -4.36 -33.21 -7.50
CA ASP A 138 -4.43 -32.94 -6.06
C ASP A 138 -3.08 -32.54 -5.41
N TYR A 139 -2.06 -32.18 -6.20
CA TYR A 139 -0.65 -31.99 -5.84
C TYR A 139 -0.16 -30.52 -5.94
N VAL A 140 -1.02 -29.50 -5.78
CA VAL A 140 -0.52 -28.12 -5.60
C VAL A 140 0.14 -27.99 -4.25
N CYS A 141 1.42 -27.70 -4.24
CA CYS A 141 2.14 -27.46 -2.99
C CYS A 141 1.93 -26.04 -2.50
N THR A 142 2.03 -25.04 -3.38
CA THR A 142 2.02 -23.61 -3.01
C THR A 142 1.64 -22.71 -4.20
N SER A 143 1.25 -21.45 -3.93
CA SER A 143 1.15 -20.42 -4.96
C SER A 143 1.65 -19.08 -4.44
N SER A 144 2.47 -18.40 -5.24
CA SER A 144 2.91 -17.02 -5.00
C SER A 144 2.03 -16.08 -5.82
N LEU A 145 1.67 -14.94 -5.24
CA LEU A 145 0.77 -13.97 -5.85
C LEU A 145 1.44 -12.60 -5.91
N GLY A 146 1.02 -11.81 -6.88
CA GLY A 146 1.34 -10.40 -6.92
C GLY A 146 0.31 -9.58 -7.67
N LEU A 147 0.11 -8.35 -7.19
CA LEU A 147 -0.77 -7.35 -7.79
C LEU A 147 0.07 -6.17 -8.25
N GLY A 148 -0.08 -5.78 -9.52
CA GLY A 148 0.60 -4.61 -10.04
C GLY A 148 -0.15 -3.92 -11.18
N HIS A 149 0.34 -2.75 -11.56
CA HIS A 149 -0.18 -1.95 -12.67
C HIS A 149 0.80 -2.02 -13.84
N ASP A 150 0.26 -2.37 -15.01
CA ASP A 150 0.91 -2.29 -16.31
C ASP A 150 0.70 -0.86 -16.85
N PRO A 151 1.73 0.00 -16.81
CA PRO A 151 1.59 1.40 -17.20
C PRO A 151 1.39 1.60 -18.71
N ALA A 152 1.85 0.66 -19.54
CA ALA A 152 1.76 0.78 -21.00
C ALA A 152 0.34 0.50 -21.51
N HIS A 153 -0.32 -0.49 -20.92
CA HIS A 153 -1.71 -0.84 -21.27
C HIS A 153 -2.74 -0.26 -20.28
N ASP A 154 -2.26 0.45 -19.26
CA ASP A 154 -3.04 1.02 -18.15
C ASP A 154 -3.94 -0.05 -17.48
N ASP A 155 -3.41 -1.26 -17.31
CA ASP A 155 -4.18 -2.40 -16.80
C ASP A 155 -3.67 -2.84 -15.43
N TYR A 156 -4.58 -3.28 -14.57
CA TYR A 156 -4.20 -3.90 -13.32
C TYR A 156 -4.15 -5.40 -13.53
N LYS A 157 -3.00 -5.99 -13.18
CA LYS A 157 -2.74 -7.40 -13.40
C LYS A 157 -2.47 -8.12 -12.09
N ILE A 158 -2.98 -9.35 -12.00
CA ILE A 158 -2.63 -10.28 -10.93
C ILE A 158 -1.80 -11.38 -11.54
N VAL A 159 -0.60 -11.60 -11.01
CA VAL A 159 0.26 -12.72 -11.38
C VAL A 159 0.15 -13.78 -10.32
N MET A 160 -0.17 -15.00 -10.73
CA MET A 160 -0.20 -16.19 -9.88
C MET A 160 0.85 -17.16 -10.39
N ILE A 161 1.74 -17.60 -9.51
CA ILE A 161 2.76 -18.62 -9.81
C ILE A 161 2.45 -19.83 -8.94
N SER A 162 1.96 -20.90 -9.54
CA SER A 162 1.64 -22.15 -8.85
C SER A 162 2.80 -23.12 -8.94
N ALA A 163 3.21 -23.67 -7.80
CA ALA A 163 4.22 -24.71 -7.71
C ALA A 163 3.57 -26.09 -7.62
N PHE A 164 4.05 -27.00 -8.43
CA PHE A 164 3.64 -28.39 -8.48
C PHE A 164 4.80 -29.28 -8.07
N CYS A 165 4.50 -30.40 -7.44
CA CYS A 165 5.50 -31.39 -7.09
C CYS A 165 4.96 -32.79 -7.40
N GLU A 166 5.75 -33.56 -8.14
CA GLU A 166 5.50 -34.98 -8.36
C GLU A 166 6.83 -35.72 -8.25
N TYR A 167 6.89 -36.75 -7.41
CA TYR A 167 8.12 -37.51 -7.14
C TYR A 167 9.36 -36.64 -6.81
N ARG A 168 9.18 -35.53 -6.06
CA ARG A 168 10.21 -34.52 -5.73
C ARG A 168 10.71 -33.68 -6.91
N HIS A 169 10.09 -33.78 -8.08
CA HIS A 169 10.31 -32.86 -9.18
C HIS A 169 9.34 -31.68 -9.06
N TYR A 170 9.90 -30.47 -8.98
CA TYR A 170 9.14 -29.24 -8.91
C TYR A 170 9.04 -28.58 -10.28
N TRP A 171 7.86 -28.11 -10.65
CA TRP A 171 7.67 -27.22 -11.79
C TRP A 171 6.67 -26.11 -11.44
N TYR A 172 6.72 -25.05 -12.24
CA TYR A 172 5.97 -23.82 -11.98
C TYR A 172 5.06 -23.51 -13.15
N GLN A 173 3.87 -23.00 -12.83
CA GLN A 173 2.97 -22.43 -13.82
C GLN A 173 2.57 -21.02 -13.41
N SER A 174 2.83 -20.07 -14.29
CA SER A 174 2.45 -18.68 -14.16
C SER A 174 1.19 -18.31 -14.95
N TRP A 175 0.28 -17.62 -14.30
CA TRP A 175 -0.98 -17.14 -14.86
C TRP A 175 -1.13 -15.65 -14.59
N VAL A 176 -1.66 -14.92 -15.57
CA VAL A 176 -1.89 -13.49 -15.47
C VAL A 176 -3.38 -13.23 -15.63
N PHE A 177 -3.98 -12.59 -14.64
CA PHE A 177 -5.31 -12.02 -14.73
C PHE A 177 -5.21 -10.57 -15.20
N SER A 178 -6.03 -10.18 -16.17
CA SER A 178 -6.21 -8.79 -16.59
C SER A 178 -7.51 -8.25 -16.02
N LEU A 179 -7.46 -7.16 -15.25
CA LEU A 179 -8.65 -6.52 -14.70
C LEU A 179 -9.52 -5.94 -15.82
N LYS A 180 -8.91 -5.30 -16.82
CA LYS A 180 -9.63 -4.76 -17.99
C LYS A 180 -10.35 -5.85 -18.79
N LYS A 181 -9.69 -6.99 -19.04
CA LYS A 181 -10.26 -8.11 -19.82
C LYS A 181 -11.10 -9.08 -18.99
N ASN A 182 -11.09 -8.92 -17.66
CA ASN A 182 -11.79 -9.79 -16.70
C ASN A 182 -11.51 -11.29 -16.90
N SER A 183 -10.29 -11.65 -17.28
CA SER A 183 -9.94 -13.02 -17.66
C SER A 183 -8.51 -13.38 -17.30
N TRP A 184 -8.30 -14.68 -17.05
CA TRP A 184 -7.00 -15.29 -16.86
C TRP A 184 -6.43 -15.74 -18.20
N ARG A 185 -5.11 -15.71 -18.30
CA ARG A 185 -4.36 -16.34 -19.39
C ARG A 185 -3.03 -16.88 -18.91
N ARG A 186 -2.48 -17.81 -19.67
CA ARG A 186 -1.17 -18.38 -19.39
C ARG A 186 -0.07 -17.36 -19.70
N SER A 187 0.98 -17.41 -18.89
CA SER A 187 2.21 -16.63 -19.03
C SER A 187 3.41 -17.60 -19.08
N PRO A 188 4.59 -17.18 -19.56
CA PRO A 188 5.81 -17.98 -19.43
C PRO A 188 6.03 -18.47 -18.01
N ASP A 189 6.68 -19.61 -17.85
CA ASP A 189 6.91 -20.20 -16.53
C ASP A 189 8.01 -19.51 -15.76
N ALA A 190 7.86 -19.50 -14.43
CA ALA A 190 8.86 -18.93 -13.54
C ALA A 190 10.19 -19.68 -13.71
N PRO A 191 11.32 -18.95 -13.83
CA PRO A 191 12.61 -19.53 -14.20
C PRO A 191 13.30 -20.32 -13.07
N SER A 192 12.75 -20.28 -11.85
CA SER A 192 13.39 -20.85 -10.67
C SER A 192 12.38 -21.15 -9.56
N THR A 193 12.85 -21.87 -8.55
CA THR A 193 12.07 -22.16 -7.34
C THR A 193 11.62 -20.86 -6.68
N MET A 194 10.33 -20.60 -6.70
CA MET A 194 9.73 -19.47 -6.00
C MET A 194 9.47 -19.86 -4.55
N GLU A 195 9.91 -19.03 -3.61
CA GLU A 195 9.43 -19.16 -2.23
C GLU A 195 7.98 -18.71 -2.14
N ARG A 196 7.29 -19.16 -1.08
CA ARG A 196 5.99 -18.61 -0.68
C ARG A 196 6.19 -17.18 -0.19
N SER A 197 6.39 -16.25 -1.11
CA SER A 197 6.63 -14.84 -0.80
C SER A 197 5.52 -13.95 -1.36
N LYS A 198 5.24 -12.87 -0.65
CA LYS A 198 4.44 -11.75 -1.15
C LYS A 198 5.27 -11.04 -2.21
N SER A 199 4.67 -10.68 -3.33
CA SER A 199 5.37 -9.85 -4.32
C SER A 199 5.51 -8.42 -3.83
N SER A 200 6.60 -7.77 -4.21
CA SER A 200 6.69 -6.31 -4.18
C SER A 200 6.40 -5.73 -5.57
N PHE A 201 5.53 -4.72 -5.66
CA PHE A 201 5.25 -4.01 -6.91
C PHE A 201 6.01 -2.68 -6.96
N ALA A 202 6.76 -2.46 -8.03
CA ALA A 202 7.35 -1.16 -8.34
C ALA A 202 7.74 -1.04 -9.82
N ASN A 203 7.64 0.18 -10.35
CA ASN A 203 8.09 0.52 -11.71
C ASN A 203 7.52 -0.40 -12.82
N GLY A 204 6.26 -0.81 -12.68
CA GLY A 204 5.60 -1.67 -13.68
C GLY A 204 6.04 -3.14 -13.64
N ALA A 205 6.77 -3.56 -12.60
CA ALA A 205 7.19 -4.94 -12.42
C ALA A 205 6.84 -5.45 -11.03
N LEU A 206 6.69 -6.77 -10.94
CA LEU A 206 6.55 -7.51 -9.70
C LEU A 206 7.85 -8.22 -9.37
N TYR A 207 8.18 -8.29 -8.10
CA TYR A 207 9.41 -8.89 -7.64
C TYR A 207 9.14 -9.91 -6.53
N TRP A 208 9.79 -11.08 -6.63
CA TRP A 208 9.73 -12.15 -5.63
C TRP A 208 11.13 -12.61 -5.26
N GLN A 209 11.23 -13.15 -4.05
CA GLN A 209 12.40 -13.90 -3.62
C GLN A 209 12.34 -15.33 -4.19
N SER A 210 13.47 -15.80 -4.72
CA SER A 210 13.66 -17.14 -5.26
C SER A 210 14.64 -17.95 -4.41
N ASN A 211 14.34 -19.23 -4.26
CA ASN A 211 15.19 -20.24 -3.63
C ASN A 211 15.83 -21.14 -4.70
N SER A 212 16.57 -20.56 -5.64
CA SER A 212 17.39 -21.35 -6.58
C SER A 212 18.69 -21.79 -5.91
N ASP A 213 19.07 -23.06 -6.09
CA ASP A 213 20.29 -23.71 -5.61
C ASP A 213 21.43 -22.75 -5.26
N ASP A 214 21.54 -22.50 -3.95
CA ASP A 214 22.62 -21.80 -3.23
C ASP A 214 22.86 -20.32 -3.58
N ARG A 215 21.96 -19.68 -4.32
CA ARG A 215 21.99 -18.22 -4.57
C ARG A 215 20.62 -17.62 -4.27
N CYS A 216 20.53 -16.83 -3.21
CA CYS A 216 19.36 -15.98 -2.87
C CYS A 216 19.09 -15.03 -4.04
N ASN A 217 18.38 -15.50 -5.07
CA ASN A 217 18.13 -14.72 -6.27
C ASN A 217 16.77 -14.03 -6.13
N MET A 218 16.71 -12.75 -6.50
CA MET A 218 15.43 -12.08 -6.71
C MET A 218 15.03 -12.21 -8.18
N VAL A 219 13.75 -12.45 -8.43
CA VAL A 219 13.18 -12.56 -9.77
C VAL A 219 12.17 -11.43 -9.97
N GLY A 220 12.36 -10.70 -11.06
CA GLY A 220 11.41 -9.70 -11.54
C GLY A 220 10.52 -10.26 -12.63
N PHE A 221 9.30 -9.75 -12.73
CA PHE A 221 8.36 -9.99 -13.82
C PHE A 221 7.84 -8.65 -14.34
N ASP A 222 8.16 -8.36 -15.60
CA ASP A 222 7.73 -7.16 -16.30
C ASP A 222 6.24 -7.30 -16.65
N LEU A 223 5.37 -6.47 -16.10
CA LEU A 223 3.92 -6.61 -16.36
C LEU A 223 3.52 -6.17 -17.77
N THR A 224 4.33 -5.35 -18.43
CA THR A 224 4.03 -4.86 -19.79
C THR A 224 4.32 -5.94 -20.81
N ASN A 225 5.55 -6.48 -20.75
CA ASN A 225 6.05 -7.47 -21.70
C ASN A 225 5.77 -8.91 -21.24
N GLU A 226 5.39 -9.10 -19.99
CA GLU A 226 5.11 -10.40 -19.36
C GLU A 226 6.25 -11.39 -19.47
N VAL A 227 7.45 -10.88 -19.18
CA VAL A 227 8.68 -11.65 -19.18
C VAL A 227 9.35 -11.61 -17.82
N TYR A 228 9.89 -12.76 -17.41
CA TYR A 228 10.75 -12.84 -16.24
C TYR A 228 12.13 -12.29 -16.55
N PHE A 229 12.74 -11.66 -15.56
CA PHE A 229 14.12 -11.21 -15.61
C PHE A 229 14.80 -11.44 -14.27
N LYS A 230 16.11 -11.68 -14.31
CA LYS A 230 16.93 -11.81 -13.11
C LYS A 230 17.30 -10.42 -12.61
N ILE A 231 17.31 -10.25 -11.30
CA ILE A 231 17.79 -9.04 -10.65
C ILE A 231 19.25 -9.28 -10.25
N PRO A 232 20.16 -8.31 -10.47
CA PRO A 232 21.53 -8.42 -9.99
C PRO A 232 21.54 -8.56 -8.46
N LEU A 233 22.42 -9.41 -7.96
CA LEU A 233 22.65 -9.56 -6.53
C LEU A 233 23.36 -8.31 -5.98
N LEU A 234 23.15 -8.02 -4.70
CA LEU A 234 23.81 -6.91 -4.02
C LEU A 234 25.34 -7.03 -3.99
N VAL A 235 25.83 -8.26 -4.02
CA VAL A 235 27.24 -8.65 -4.02
C VAL A 235 27.35 -9.93 -4.85
N ASP A 236 28.53 -10.24 -5.37
CA ASP A 236 28.94 -11.62 -5.66
C ASP A 236 28.77 -12.44 -4.38
N SER A 237 27.55 -12.92 -4.17
CA SER A 237 27.16 -13.75 -3.03
C SER A 237 27.64 -15.16 -3.32
N GLY A 238 28.96 -15.30 -3.42
CA GLY A 238 29.61 -16.54 -3.08
C GLY A 238 29.43 -16.73 -1.59
N PHE A 239 28.59 -17.68 -1.19
CA PHE A 239 28.74 -18.23 0.15
C PHE A 239 29.69 -19.41 0.12
N LEU A 240 30.56 -19.40 1.13
CA LEU A 240 31.68 -20.32 1.38
C LEU A 240 32.90 -20.11 0.48
N ILE A 241 33.60 -18.98 0.64
CA ILE A 241 35.06 -19.10 0.68
C ILE A 241 35.47 -18.87 2.12
N ASN A 242 35.74 -19.98 2.80
CA ASN A 242 36.67 -19.98 3.92
C ASN A 242 38.04 -19.58 3.33
N THR A 243 38.27 -18.30 3.03
CA THR A 243 39.64 -17.83 2.93
C THR A 243 40.10 -17.75 4.38
N THR A 244 41.09 -18.55 4.72
CA THR A 244 41.74 -18.61 6.03
C THR A 244 42.29 -17.25 6.51
N GLU A 245 42.10 -16.17 5.75
CA GLU A 245 42.65 -14.84 5.99
C GLU A 245 41.60 -13.76 6.32
N THR A 246 40.29 -13.97 6.08
CA THR A 246 39.25 -12.99 6.47
C THR A 246 37.94 -13.67 6.88
N ARG A 247 37.60 -13.65 8.18
CA ARG A 247 36.42 -14.32 8.79
C ARG A 247 35.06 -13.63 8.54
N THR A 248 34.92 -12.76 7.55
CA THR A 248 33.66 -11.99 7.38
C THR A 248 32.58 -12.78 6.63
N LEU A 249 31.61 -13.35 7.35
CA LEU A 249 30.41 -13.98 6.77
C LEU A 249 29.33 -12.92 6.50
N SER A 250 29.07 -12.55 5.24
CA SER A 250 28.09 -11.50 4.86
C SER A 250 26.82 -12.07 4.22
N PHE A 251 25.79 -12.45 4.99
CA PHE A 251 24.58 -13.08 4.44
C PHE A 251 23.56 -12.04 3.98
N CYS A 252 23.39 -11.90 2.67
CA CYS A 252 22.34 -11.04 2.11
C CYS A 252 20.97 -11.65 2.40
N TYR A 253 20.30 -11.15 3.44
CA TYR A 253 18.90 -11.40 3.66
C TYR A 253 18.10 -10.41 2.80
N ASP A 254 17.81 -10.79 1.57
CA ASP A 254 17.12 -9.94 0.59
C ASP A 254 15.62 -9.85 0.90
N ASN A 255 15.24 -9.11 1.94
CA ASN A 255 13.87 -8.61 2.08
C ASN A 255 13.67 -7.46 1.11
N MET A 256 12.89 -7.68 0.05
CA MET A 256 12.46 -6.58 -0.81
C MET A 256 11.38 -5.76 -0.12
N VAL A 257 11.72 -4.52 0.22
CA VAL A 257 10.78 -3.57 0.82
C VAL A 257 10.48 -2.47 -0.16
N VAL A 258 9.20 -2.14 -0.32
CA VAL A 258 8.77 -0.96 -1.08
C VAL A 258 8.24 0.06 -0.10
N PHE A 259 8.98 1.14 0.08
CA PHE A 259 8.54 2.29 0.88
C PHE A 259 9.01 3.57 0.21
N GLY A 260 8.26 4.67 0.40
CA GLY A 260 8.52 5.92 -0.32
C GLY A 260 8.32 5.85 -1.85
N GLY A 261 7.78 4.75 -2.38
CA GLY A 261 7.65 4.51 -3.83
C GLY A 261 8.91 3.91 -4.46
N GLU A 262 9.89 3.56 -3.65
CA GLU A 262 11.18 3.05 -4.06
C GLU A 262 11.37 1.61 -3.59
N VAL A 263 12.17 0.85 -4.32
CA VAL A 263 12.48 -0.55 -4.00
C VAL A 263 13.79 -0.59 -3.25
N TYR A 264 13.77 -1.21 -2.08
CA TYR A 264 14.94 -1.47 -1.29
C TYR A 264 15.14 -2.97 -1.13
N THR A 265 16.39 -3.38 -0.98
CA THR A 265 16.74 -4.67 -0.40
C THR A 265 17.66 -4.44 0.79
N THR A 266 17.78 -5.44 1.65
CA THR A 266 18.55 -5.37 2.89
C THR A 266 19.76 -6.29 2.86
N LYS A 267 20.81 -5.89 3.57
CA LYS A 267 21.98 -6.73 3.83
C LYS A 267 22.28 -6.74 5.32
N VAL A 268 22.54 -7.93 5.84
CA VAL A 268 23.03 -8.17 7.19
C VAL A 268 24.35 -8.93 7.08
N THR A 269 25.26 -8.73 8.01
CA THR A 269 26.47 -9.57 8.11
C THR A 269 26.48 -10.25 9.47
N ALA A 270 27.08 -11.43 9.58
CA ALA A 270 27.07 -12.21 10.82
C ALA A 270 27.76 -11.48 12.00
N GLU A 271 28.61 -10.51 11.69
CA GLU A 271 29.36 -9.71 12.66
C GLU A 271 28.74 -8.31 12.88
N SER A 272 27.68 -7.93 12.14
CA SER A 272 27.11 -6.58 12.23
C SER A 272 25.86 -6.51 13.09
N LYS A 273 25.83 -5.52 14.00
CA LYS A 273 24.60 -5.00 14.65
C LYS A 273 23.75 -4.12 13.75
N THR A 274 24.09 -4.03 12.46
CA THR A 274 23.50 -3.09 11.53
C THR A 274 22.81 -3.80 10.38
N LEU A 275 21.61 -3.31 10.06
CA LEU A 275 20.85 -3.66 8.87
C LEU A 275 21.10 -2.59 7.81
N GLU A 276 21.81 -2.94 6.75
CA GLU A 276 22.07 -2.00 5.65
C GLU A 276 20.94 -2.04 4.64
N PHE A 277 20.50 -0.87 4.18
CA PHE A 277 19.46 -0.72 3.17
C PHE A 277 20.05 -0.20 1.87
N TYR A 278 19.69 -0.87 0.78
CA TYR A 278 20.16 -0.55 -0.55
C TYR A 278 19.00 -0.27 -1.48
N LEU A 279 19.01 0.93 -2.05
CA LEU A 279 18.05 1.37 -3.04
C LEU A 279 18.34 0.73 -4.40
N ALA A 280 17.30 0.19 -5.02
CA ALA A 280 17.33 -0.26 -6.40
C ALA A 280 17.53 0.94 -7.33
N VAL A 281 18.62 0.93 -8.09
CA VAL A 281 18.83 1.90 -9.16
C VAL A 281 18.38 1.26 -10.47
N SER A 282 17.38 1.89 -11.07
CA SER A 282 16.85 1.41 -12.33
C SER A 282 17.69 1.86 -13.52
N ASP A 283 17.91 0.95 -14.46
CA ASP A 283 18.32 1.23 -15.84
C ASP A 283 17.21 0.77 -16.79
N LYS A 284 16.71 1.69 -17.63
CA LYS A 284 15.59 1.46 -18.57
C LYS A 284 14.34 0.80 -17.95
N GLY A 285 14.00 1.15 -16.71
CA GLY A 285 12.82 0.63 -16.00
C GLY A 285 13.02 -0.73 -15.30
N ARG A 286 14.23 -1.31 -15.36
CA ARG A 286 14.60 -2.54 -14.63
C ARG A 286 15.65 -2.26 -13.57
N ILE A 287 15.70 -3.05 -12.52
CA ILE A 287 16.73 -2.90 -11.48
C ILE A 287 18.07 -3.37 -12.04
N GLY A 288 19.01 -2.44 -12.21
CA GLY A 288 20.32 -2.71 -12.83
C GLY A 288 21.48 -2.71 -11.84
N LYS A 289 21.34 -2.02 -10.70
CA LYS A 289 22.33 -1.99 -9.62
C LYS A 289 21.69 -1.57 -8.31
N TRP A 290 22.45 -1.67 -7.23
CA TRP A 290 22.03 -1.29 -5.89
C TRP A 290 22.92 -0.17 -5.34
N LYS A 291 22.34 0.74 -4.56
CA LYS A 291 23.06 1.85 -3.91
C LYS A 291 22.74 1.84 -2.41
N LYS A 292 23.75 1.70 -1.55
CA LYS A 292 23.57 1.85 -0.09
C LYS A 292 23.01 3.24 0.21
N THR A 293 21.95 3.32 1.00
CA THR A 293 21.30 4.59 1.37
C THR A 293 21.39 4.91 2.84
N PHE A 294 21.10 3.94 3.71
CA PHE A 294 21.15 4.11 5.16
C PHE A 294 21.35 2.75 5.83
N GLU A 295 21.58 2.76 7.13
CA GLU A 295 21.67 1.56 7.96
C GLU A 295 20.84 1.77 9.24
N MET A 296 20.36 0.68 9.82
CA MET A 296 19.67 0.69 11.11
C MET A 296 20.42 -0.17 12.10
N GLU A 297 20.72 0.39 13.27
CA GLU A 297 21.28 -0.37 14.39
C GLU A 297 20.19 -1.16 15.12
N ASP A 298 20.49 -2.42 15.41
CA ASP A 298 19.58 -3.33 16.11
C ASP A 298 20.37 -4.18 17.11
N GLU A 299 20.47 -3.71 18.36
CA GLU A 299 21.18 -4.41 19.44
C GLU A 299 20.56 -5.77 19.79
N GLU A 300 19.28 -5.97 19.51
CA GLU A 300 18.62 -7.26 19.68
C GLU A 300 19.02 -8.27 18.60
N MET A 301 19.53 -7.80 17.46
CA MET A 301 19.96 -8.67 16.37
C MET A 301 21.04 -9.63 16.84
N GLU A 302 22.02 -9.19 17.64
CA GLU A 302 23.03 -10.10 18.22
C GLU A 302 22.42 -11.17 19.13
N ARG A 303 21.39 -10.85 19.91
CA ARG A 303 20.72 -11.84 20.77
C ARG A 303 19.95 -12.84 19.93
N ASP A 304 19.22 -12.36 18.93
CA ASP A 304 18.50 -13.19 17.98
C ASP A 304 19.48 -14.08 17.15
N LEU A 305 20.71 -13.60 16.94
CA LEU A 305 21.82 -14.27 16.27
C LEU A 305 22.76 -15.07 17.16
N ASN A 306 22.58 -15.12 18.47
CA ASN A 306 23.40 -15.98 19.33
C ASN A 306 22.57 -17.10 19.97
N GLY A 307 21.23 -16.97 19.98
CA GLY A 307 20.33 -17.92 20.63
C GLY A 307 20.42 -17.83 22.16
N GLU A 308 19.41 -18.34 22.87
CA GLU A 308 19.38 -18.33 24.34
C GLU A 308 20.21 -19.45 25.00
N ASP A 309 20.94 -20.27 24.22
CA ASP A 309 21.77 -21.35 24.76
C ASP A 309 23.25 -20.91 24.86
N ASP A 310 23.65 -20.47 26.05
CA ASP A 310 25.05 -20.43 26.44
C ASP A 310 25.65 -21.86 26.45
N GLU A 311 26.89 -21.98 25.95
CA GLU A 311 27.93 -23.00 26.28
C GLU A 311 28.58 -23.85 25.18
N HIS A 312 28.24 -23.77 23.88
CA HIS A 312 29.05 -24.47 22.86
C HIS A 312 29.51 -23.62 21.68
N GLU A 313 30.82 -23.68 21.43
CA GLU A 313 31.59 -23.02 20.37
C GLU A 313 30.89 -23.07 18.99
N SER A 314 30.77 -21.89 18.37
CA SER A 314 30.37 -21.66 16.98
C SER A 314 29.17 -22.49 16.48
N ARG A 315 27.95 -22.13 16.89
CA ARG A 315 26.77 -22.50 16.10
C ARG A 315 26.89 -21.85 14.71
N ARG A 316 27.12 -22.66 13.67
CA ARG A 316 26.92 -22.25 12.28
C ARG A 316 25.42 -22.00 12.09
N PHE A 317 25.01 -20.75 11.91
CA PHE A 317 23.63 -20.45 11.57
C PHE A 317 23.27 -21.10 10.24
N SER A 318 22.21 -21.91 10.22
CA SER A 318 21.64 -22.40 8.98
C SER A 318 20.87 -21.28 8.28
N LEU A 319 20.67 -21.40 6.96
CA LEU A 319 19.79 -20.49 6.20
C LEU A 319 18.36 -20.47 6.77
N HIS A 320 17.93 -21.53 7.47
CA HIS A 320 16.64 -21.61 8.14
C HIS A 320 16.57 -20.77 9.43
N ASP A 321 17.68 -20.62 10.15
CA ASP A 321 17.74 -19.84 11.39
C ASP A 321 17.69 -18.33 11.10
N TRP A 322 18.42 -17.87 10.07
CA TRP A 322 18.34 -16.49 9.58
C TRP A 322 16.92 -16.10 9.13
N ARG A 323 16.13 -17.05 8.59
CA ARG A 323 14.74 -16.82 8.17
C ARG A 323 13.77 -16.56 9.32
N ARG A 324 14.16 -16.82 10.57
CA ARG A 324 13.35 -16.52 11.77
C ARG A 324 13.65 -15.15 12.36
N LEU A 325 14.63 -14.41 11.83
CA LEU A 325 14.96 -13.08 12.31
C LEU A 325 13.85 -12.10 11.93
N GLU A 326 13.20 -11.55 12.94
CA GLU A 326 12.27 -10.43 12.78
C GLU A 326 13.07 -9.12 12.65
N LEU A 327 13.53 -8.85 11.43
CA LEU A 327 14.27 -7.63 11.11
C LEU A 327 13.35 -6.39 11.08
N PRO A 328 13.87 -5.20 11.45
CA PRO A 328 13.17 -3.94 11.24
C PRO A 328 12.69 -3.76 9.79
N CYS A 329 11.39 -3.55 9.61
CA CYS A 329 10.79 -3.27 8.31
C CYS A 329 10.48 -1.77 8.17
N PRO A 330 11.14 -1.03 7.27
CA PRO A 330 10.83 0.38 7.03
C PRO A 330 9.48 0.54 6.33
N LEU A 331 8.70 1.51 6.78
CA LEU A 331 7.31 1.71 6.39
C LEU A 331 7.10 3.04 5.66
N ALA A 332 7.70 4.12 6.16
CA ALA A 332 7.50 5.48 5.65
C ALA A 332 8.64 6.42 6.07
N TYR A 333 8.77 7.54 5.38
CA TYR A 333 9.59 8.67 5.82
C TYR A 333 8.79 9.63 6.70
N SER A 334 9.47 10.40 7.53
CA SER A 334 8.91 11.57 8.20
C SER A 334 8.61 12.69 7.18
N LYS A 335 7.98 13.77 7.65
CA LYS A 335 7.55 14.88 6.80
C LYS A 335 8.73 15.66 6.20
N ASP A 336 9.77 15.85 6.99
CA ASP A 336 11.08 16.40 6.61
C ASP A 336 11.90 15.40 5.79
N GLY A 337 11.72 14.09 6.02
CA GLY A 337 12.45 13.03 5.35
C GLY A 337 13.65 12.51 6.13
N ASP A 338 13.93 13.10 7.29
CA ASP A 338 15.12 12.83 8.10
C ASP A 338 14.98 11.59 8.98
N SER A 339 13.77 11.05 9.14
CA SER A 339 13.49 9.88 9.95
C SER A 339 12.66 8.85 9.20
N ILE A 340 12.84 7.59 9.56
CA ILE A 340 12.18 6.44 8.95
C ILE A 340 11.28 5.80 10.01
N LEU A 341 10.01 5.66 9.69
CA LEU A 341 9.08 4.86 10.48
C LEU A 341 9.37 3.39 10.18
N ALA A 342 9.63 2.59 11.19
CA ALA A 342 9.87 1.16 11.06
C ALA A 342 9.02 0.36 12.04
N TYR A 343 8.84 -0.93 11.74
CA TYR A 343 8.17 -1.89 12.61
C TYR A 343 9.04 -3.12 12.85
N LYS A 344 9.12 -3.56 14.11
CA LYS A 344 9.81 -4.78 14.57
C LYS A 344 9.11 -5.32 15.82
N LYS A 345 8.85 -6.63 15.93
CA LYS A 345 8.38 -7.32 17.15
C LYS A 345 7.27 -6.55 17.91
N ASP A 346 6.20 -6.17 17.23
CA ASP A 346 5.07 -5.40 17.80
C ASP A 346 5.35 -3.95 18.23
N GLU A 347 6.51 -3.41 17.89
CA GLU A 347 6.84 -2.01 18.09
C GLU A 347 6.94 -1.25 16.77
N VAL A 348 6.25 -0.11 16.71
CA VAL A 348 6.47 0.90 15.67
C VAL A 348 7.32 2.02 16.26
N PHE A 349 8.34 2.45 15.53
CA PHE A 349 9.26 3.49 15.99
C PHE A 349 9.74 4.37 14.83
N TRP A 350 10.08 5.62 15.14
CA TRP A 350 10.88 6.48 14.29
C TRP A 350 12.36 6.20 14.52
N TYR A 351 13.11 6.06 13.45
CA TYR A 351 14.56 5.91 13.45
C TYR A 351 15.19 7.04 12.64
N ASN A 352 16.12 7.78 13.24
CA ASN A 352 16.91 8.78 12.53
C ASN A 352 18.26 8.13 12.15
N PRO A 353 18.58 7.97 10.85
CA PRO A 353 19.80 7.33 10.41
C PRO A 353 21.06 8.20 10.59
N GLU A 354 20.94 9.52 10.75
CA GLU A 354 22.08 10.41 10.99
C GLU A 354 22.51 10.38 12.47
N THR A 355 21.54 10.52 13.37
CA THR A 355 21.79 10.53 14.82
C THR A 355 21.78 9.14 15.44
N LYS A 356 21.35 8.12 14.68
CA LYS A 356 21.17 6.72 15.12
C LYS A 356 20.19 6.58 16.29
N THR A 357 19.28 7.54 16.46
CA THR A 357 18.32 7.53 17.57
C THR A 357 17.01 6.87 17.19
N ARG A 358 16.47 6.06 18.10
CA ARG A 358 15.15 5.43 18.01
C ARG A 358 14.15 6.09 18.95
N GLN A 359 12.96 6.39 18.44
CA GLN A 359 11.84 6.92 19.23
C GLN A 359 10.59 6.08 18.99
N ARG A 360 10.10 5.42 20.03
CA ARG A 360 8.87 4.62 19.97
C ARG A 360 7.65 5.47 19.59
N VAL A 361 6.78 4.91 18.75
CA VAL A 361 5.50 5.50 18.34
C VAL A 361 4.36 4.69 18.94
N GLU A 362 3.51 5.36 19.73
CA GLU A 362 2.25 4.77 20.18
C GLU A 362 1.15 5.04 19.17
N ILE A 363 0.55 3.96 18.66
CA ILE A 363 -0.57 4.02 17.72
C ILE A 363 -1.87 3.81 18.49
N LEU A 364 -2.65 4.88 18.62
CA LEU A 364 -3.97 4.83 19.23
C LEU A 364 -4.99 4.16 18.31
N GLY A 365 -5.82 3.27 18.86
CA GLY A 365 -6.94 2.63 18.16
C GLY A 365 -6.63 1.28 17.50
N ILE A 366 -5.37 0.85 17.51
CA ILE A 366 -4.98 -0.54 17.22
C ILE A 366 -4.93 -1.29 18.56
N PRO A 367 -5.64 -2.43 18.71
CA PRO A 367 -5.54 -3.24 19.93
C PRO A 367 -4.09 -3.65 20.20
N LYS A 368 -3.64 -3.59 21.45
CA LYS A 368 -2.35 -4.22 21.80
C LYS A 368 -2.47 -5.73 21.58
N ALA A 369 -1.46 -6.31 20.93
CA ALA A 369 -1.31 -7.75 20.83
C ALA A 369 -1.48 -8.37 22.23
N LYS A 370 -2.42 -9.30 22.40
CA LYS A 370 -2.55 -10.05 23.66
C LYS A 370 -1.61 -11.24 23.56
N SER A 371 -0.48 -11.20 24.26
CA SER A 371 0.44 -12.33 24.35
C SER A 371 -0.24 -13.51 25.05
N HIS A 372 -0.88 -14.38 24.27
CA HIS A 372 -1.31 -15.68 24.74
C HIS A 372 -0.22 -16.68 24.38
N TRP A 373 0.38 -17.28 25.42
CA TRP A 373 1.56 -18.13 25.37
C TRP A 373 1.42 -19.41 24.50
N TYR A 374 0.21 -19.74 24.06
CA TYR A 374 -0.05 -20.87 23.15
C TYR A 374 -0.07 -20.50 21.65
N ASN A 375 -0.22 -19.22 21.27
CA ASN A 375 -0.29 -18.79 19.86
C ASN A 375 0.60 -17.57 19.60
N LEU A 376 1.93 -17.76 19.64
CA LEU A 376 2.95 -16.72 19.36
C LEU A 376 2.84 -16.08 17.96
N LEU A 377 2.15 -16.71 17.01
CA LEU A 377 2.10 -16.28 15.60
C LEU A 377 0.83 -15.50 15.22
N ASP A 378 -0.19 -15.44 16.09
CA ASP A 378 -1.51 -14.82 15.80
C ASP A 378 -1.54 -13.30 16.01
N ASN A 379 -0.49 -12.73 16.59
CA ASN A 379 -0.51 -11.37 17.14
C ASN A 379 0.31 -10.32 16.38
N CYS A 380 1.07 -10.72 15.36
CA CYS A 380 1.88 -9.78 14.58
C CYS A 380 1.00 -8.98 13.61
N TYR A 381 1.30 -7.69 13.48
CA TYR A 381 0.68 -6.80 12.52
C TYR A 381 1.45 -6.81 11.19
N GLU A 382 0.71 -6.82 10.09
CA GLU A 382 1.25 -6.60 8.75
C GLU A 382 0.92 -5.18 8.29
N PHE A 383 1.91 -4.51 7.71
CA PHE A 383 1.78 -3.14 7.23
C PHE A 383 1.86 -3.12 5.70
N HIS A 384 0.92 -2.41 5.10
CA HIS A 384 0.80 -2.28 3.65
C HIS A 384 0.71 -0.80 3.29
N VAL A 385 1.71 -0.32 2.54
CA VAL A 385 1.68 1.04 2.01
C VAL A 385 0.60 1.13 0.95
N CYS A 386 -0.33 2.07 1.14
CA CYS A 386 -1.39 2.37 0.18
C CYS A 386 -1.50 3.88 -0.03
N TRP A 387 -1.90 4.26 -1.24
CA TRP A 387 -2.20 5.65 -1.58
C TRP A 387 -3.70 5.83 -1.61
N GLU A 388 -4.19 6.95 -1.06
CA GLU A 388 -5.61 7.31 -1.19
C GLU A 388 -5.97 7.44 -2.67
N SER A 389 -6.91 6.63 -3.15
CA SER A 389 -7.09 6.39 -4.59
C SER A 389 -8.54 6.14 -4.99
N LEU A 390 -8.93 6.74 -6.11
CA LEU A 390 -10.22 6.51 -6.80
C LEU A 390 -10.17 5.36 -7.82
N VAL A 391 -9.07 4.60 -7.90
CA VAL A 391 -8.90 3.53 -8.88
C VAL A 391 -10.11 2.59 -8.90
N SER A 392 -10.67 2.44 -10.10
CA SER A 392 -11.85 1.63 -10.37
C SER A 392 -11.51 0.14 -10.43
N LEU A 393 -12.45 -0.69 -9.98
CA LEU A 393 -12.39 -2.15 -10.08
C LEU A 393 -13.11 -2.69 -11.33
N GLY A 394 -13.43 -1.79 -12.29
CA GLY A 394 -14.28 -2.08 -13.45
C GLY A 394 -15.77 -1.96 -13.15
N ASN A 395 -16.60 -2.23 -14.16
CA ASN A 395 -18.06 -2.00 -14.13
C ASN A 395 -18.83 -2.93 -13.17
N GLU A 396 -18.19 -3.97 -12.63
CA GLU A 396 -18.82 -5.00 -11.79
C GLU A 396 -18.48 -4.87 -10.29
N GLY A 397 -17.86 -3.77 -9.87
CA GLY A 397 -17.50 -3.56 -8.46
C GLY A 397 -18.73 -3.48 -7.56
N VAL A 398 -18.81 -4.35 -6.55
CA VAL A 398 -19.90 -4.35 -5.56
C VAL A 398 -19.61 -3.28 -4.50
N PHE A 399 -20.64 -2.50 -4.15
CA PHE A 399 -20.56 -1.51 -3.08
C PHE A 399 -20.79 -2.14 -1.71
N ASP A 400 -19.95 -1.78 -0.74
CA ASP A 400 -20.37 -1.85 0.67
C ASP A 400 -21.22 -0.61 0.99
N ALA A 401 -22.34 -0.80 1.69
CA ALA A 401 -23.33 0.25 1.90
C ALA A 401 -22.68 1.49 2.57
N ALA A 402 -22.71 2.62 1.87
CA ALA A 402 -22.21 3.88 2.43
C ALA A 402 -23.11 4.33 3.59
N PRO A 403 -22.55 4.91 4.67
CA PRO A 403 -23.37 5.56 5.69
C PRO A 403 -24.15 6.70 5.02
N LYS A 404 -25.48 6.68 5.15
CA LYS A 404 -26.33 7.81 4.77
C LYS A 404 -25.92 9.00 5.65
N MET A 405 -25.41 10.04 5.02
CA MET A 405 -25.07 11.30 5.66
C MET A 405 -25.85 12.40 4.93
N SER A 406 -26.36 13.39 5.67
CA SER A 406 -27.20 14.43 5.08
C SER A 406 -26.40 15.33 4.14
N SER A 407 -27.09 15.98 3.19
CA SER A 407 -26.49 16.98 2.30
C SER A 407 -25.82 18.13 3.08
N VAL A 408 -26.37 18.51 4.23
CA VAL A 408 -25.86 19.58 5.10
C VAL A 408 -24.52 19.22 5.75
N GLU A 409 -24.40 18.02 6.31
CA GLU A 409 -23.15 17.57 6.92
C GLU A 409 -22.04 17.38 5.87
N THR A 410 -22.42 16.97 4.65
CA THR A 410 -21.50 16.88 3.52
C THR A 410 -20.93 18.25 3.17
N LEU A 411 -21.78 19.29 3.12
CA LEU A 411 -21.37 20.66 2.83
C LEU A 411 -20.49 21.26 3.93
N ARG A 412 -20.72 20.90 5.19
CA ARG A 412 -19.89 21.32 6.32
C ARG A 412 -18.47 20.73 6.23
N GLU A 413 -18.34 19.43 5.98
CA GLU A 413 -17.02 18.79 5.82
C GLU A 413 -16.28 19.33 4.59
N ILE A 414 -17.00 19.66 3.51
CA ILE A 414 -16.43 20.35 2.35
C ILE A 414 -15.90 21.73 2.74
N ALA A 415 -16.69 22.53 3.49
CA ALA A 415 -16.26 23.84 3.95
C ALA A 415 -15.02 23.74 4.84
N GLU A 416 -14.97 22.78 5.77
CA GLU A 416 -13.82 22.55 6.65
C GLU A 416 -12.57 22.16 5.85
N ASN A 417 -12.68 21.24 4.90
CA ASN A 417 -11.57 20.85 4.02
C ASN A 417 -11.09 21.99 3.11
N LEU A 418 -12.00 22.83 2.62
CA LEU A 418 -11.67 23.98 1.78
C LEU A 418 -11.09 25.15 2.60
N THR A 419 -11.48 25.32 3.86
CA THR A 419 -10.91 26.36 4.75
C THR A 419 -9.47 26.07 5.16
N GLY A 420 -9.05 24.80 5.17
CA GLY A 420 -7.64 24.42 5.33
C GLY A 420 -6.78 24.71 4.09
N MET A 421 -7.40 24.97 2.94
CA MET A 421 -6.71 25.43 1.75
C MET A 421 -6.58 26.95 1.84
N SER A 422 -5.37 27.48 1.68
CA SER A 422 -5.01 28.90 1.86
C SER A 422 -5.68 29.91 0.89
N SER A 423 -6.81 29.56 0.27
CA SER A 423 -7.50 30.38 -0.73
C SER A 423 -9.02 30.34 -0.56
N VAL A 424 -9.55 31.37 0.09
CA VAL A 424 -10.99 31.68 0.16
C VAL A 424 -11.61 31.82 -1.23
N ARG A 425 -10.83 32.24 -2.22
CA ARG A 425 -11.26 32.31 -3.63
C ARG A 425 -11.63 30.93 -4.18
N LEU A 426 -10.82 29.90 -3.90
CA LEU A 426 -11.08 28.52 -4.36
C LEU A 426 -12.36 27.95 -3.73
N ALA A 427 -12.62 28.24 -2.45
CA ALA A 427 -13.85 27.83 -1.79
C ALA A 427 -15.09 28.51 -2.40
N CYS A 428 -15.07 29.83 -2.58
CA CYS A 428 -16.18 30.57 -3.20
C CYS A 428 -16.47 30.11 -4.64
N ILE A 429 -15.42 29.82 -5.43
CA ILE A 429 -15.53 29.29 -6.79
C ILE A 429 -16.17 27.91 -6.80
N PHE A 430 -15.77 27.03 -5.87
CA PHE A 430 -16.35 25.70 -5.72
C PHE A 430 -17.85 25.76 -5.42
N PHE A 431 -18.26 26.58 -4.44
CA PHE A 431 -19.67 26.75 -4.09
C PHE A 431 -20.51 27.33 -5.25
N LEU A 432 -19.98 28.30 -6.00
CA LEU A 432 -20.66 28.86 -7.17
C LEU A 432 -20.83 27.84 -8.30
N SER A 433 -19.86 26.93 -8.49
CA SER A 433 -19.95 25.87 -9.51
C SER A 433 -20.90 24.72 -9.12
N CYS A 434 -20.99 24.38 -7.83
CA CYS A 434 -21.89 23.32 -7.34
C CYS A 434 -23.36 23.74 -7.30
N PHE A 435 -23.61 25.04 -7.05
CA PHE A 435 -24.94 25.58 -6.77
C PHE A 435 -25.40 26.63 -7.77
N GLY A 436 -24.89 26.57 -9.01
CA GLY A 436 -25.30 27.44 -10.12
C GLY A 436 -26.78 27.79 -10.03
N VAL A 437 -27.04 29.07 -9.82
CA VAL A 437 -28.28 29.66 -9.32
C VAL A 437 -29.52 29.14 -10.05
N TRP A 438 -30.41 28.45 -9.32
CA TRP A 438 -31.80 28.21 -9.75
C TRP A 438 -32.62 29.49 -9.50
N TYR A 439 -32.54 30.47 -10.41
CA TYR A 439 -33.64 31.44 -10.58
C TYR A 439 -34.51 30.93 -11.71
N PHE A 440 -35.57 30.19 -11.40
CA PHE A 440 -36.87 30.20 -12.08
C PHE A 440 -37.76 29.12 -11.44
N TRP A 441 -38.48 29.49 -10.37
CA TRP A 441 -39.85 29.03 -10.03
C TRP A 441 -40.32 29.76 -8.75
N PRO A 442 -41.39 30.58 -8.78
CA PRO A 442 -41.73 31.47 -7.65
C PRO A 442 -42.32 30.83 -6.38
N THR A 443 -42.23 29.52 -6.13
CA THR A 443 -42.97 28.89 -5.01
C THR A 443 -42.19 27.90 -4.14
N ALA A 444 -40.86 27.85 -4.22
CA ALA A 444 -40.03 26.97 -3.35
C ALA A 444 -39.11 27.73 -2.38
N ALA A 445 -39.55 28.88 -1.85
CA ALA A 445 -38.76 29.71 -0.93
C ALA A 445 -38.57 29.14 0.50
N ALA A 446 -39.03 27.92 0.80
CA ALA A 446 -38.99 27.36 2.15
C ALA A 446 -37.86 26.34 2.43
N PHE A 447 -37.10 25.89 1.43
CA PHE A 447 -36.12 24.79 1.62
C PHE A 447 -34.64 25.13 1.35
N ILE A 448 -34.29 26.38 1.02
CA ILE A 448 -32.90 26.79 0.68
C ILE A 448 -32.25 27.66 1.79
N LEU A 449 -32.91 27.88 2.93
CA LEU A 449 -32.35 28.73 4.01
C LEU A 449 -31.14 28.16 4.79
N PRO A 450 -30.90 26.84 4.95
CA PRO A 450 -29.75 26.38 5.73
C PRO A 450 -28.39 26.57 5.01
N GLY A 451 -28.36 26.42 3.68
CA GLY A 451 -27.14 26.48 2.87
C GLY A 451 -26.62 27.89 2.62
N MET A 452 -27.53 28.84 2.36
CA MET A 452 -27.17 30.27 2.21
C MET A 452 -26.69 30.89 3.53
N ASN A 453 -27.23 30.43 4.67
CA ASN A 453 -26.74 30.86 5.98
C ASN A 453 -25.32 30.36 6.26
N LEU A 454 -24.93 29.16 5.82
CA LEU A 454 -23.55 28.70 5.97
C LEU A 454 -22.56 29.49 5.10
N PHE A 455 -22.94 29.86 3.88
CA PHE A 455 -22.12 30.72 3.02
C PHE A 455 -21.91 32.11 3.64
N LEU A 456 -22.99 32.72 4.15
CA LEU A 456 -22.93 34.00 4.86
C LEU A 456 -22.18 33.89 6.20
N LEU A 457 -22.26 32.75 6.89
CA LEU A 457 -21.54 32.49 8.13
C LEU A 457 -20.05 32.29 7.88
N ALA A 458 -19.66 31.56 6.83
CA ALA A 458 -18.26 31.42 6.41
C ALA A 458 -17.67 32.78 6.00
N MET A 459 -18.44 33.60 5.28
CA MET A 459 -18.03 34.96 4.92
C MET A 459 -17.95 35.89 6.14
N ARG A 460 -18.87 35.78 7.11
CA ARG A 460 -18.84 36.54 8.38
C ARG A 460 -17.68 36.13 9.27
N VAL A 461 -17.40 34.84 9.43
CA VAL A 461 -16.29 34.34 10.24
C VAL A 461 -14.95 34.77 9.64
N TYR A 462 -14.81 34.76 8.31
CA TYR A 462 -13.63 35.28 7.61
C TYR A 462 -13.46 36.79 7.78
N LEU A 463 -14.52 37.59 7.60
CA LEU A 463 -14.50 39.03 7.83
C LEU A 463 -14.24 39.40 9.31
N MET A 464 -14.61 38.54 10.25
CA MET A 464 -14.34 38.73 11.67
C MET A 464 -12.89 38.36 12.04
N GLN A 465 -12.29 37.37 11.39
CA GLN A 465 -10.90 36.95 11.63
C GLN A 465 -9.86 37.87 10.96
N HIS A 466 -10.23 38.58 9.88
CA HIS A 466 -9.34 39.48 9.15
C HIS A 466 -9.58 40.99 9.38
N LYS A 467 -10.33 41.38 10.42
CA LYS A 467 -10.36 42.78 10.89
C LYS A 467 -9.09 43.15 11.69
N ARG A 468 -7.97 43.21 11.00
CA ARG A 468 -6.96 44.26 11.18
C ARG A 468 -6.71 44.78 9.77
N TRP A 469 -6.75 46.10 9.58
CA TRP A 469 -6.80 46.83 8.29
C TRP A 469 -8.21 47.05 7.73
N LEU A 470 -8.99 47.89 8.41
CA LEU A 470 -9.97 48.82 7.81
C LEU A 470 -10.45 49.79 8.90
N PHE A 471 -9.52 50.61 9.38
CA PHE A 471 -9.76 51.92 9.96
C PHE A 471 -8.57 52.77 9.54
N TYR A 472 -8.69 53.41 8.39
CA TYR A 472 -8.32 54.79 8.08
C TYR A 472 -8.89 55.13 6.70
#